data_AF-A0A2V3U709-F1
#
_entry.id   AF-A0A2V3U709-F1
#
_cell.length_a   1.000
_cell.length_b   1.000
_cell.length_c   1.000
_cell.angle_alpha   90.00
_cell.angle_beta   90.00
_cell.angle_gamma   90.00
#
_symmetry.space_group_name_H-M   'P 1'
#
loop_
_entity.id
_entity.type
_entity.pdbx_description
1 polymer ?
#
loop_
_entity_poly.entity_id
_entity_poly.type
_entity_poly.pdbx_seq_one_letter_code
_entity_poly.pdbx_strand_id
1 'polypeptide(L)'
;MTNPFDIKNRFRARLRAADAQKNRVRAQLLQEGTRALTPITEALTLMAEVLEEDGIEHGRIVCSSPEVDRDDFVSVTATLQDGSDHEHRIIVKYGPVLGGRNFIAVTGLGAEYNERLVALVSSAAPGLGRSVGNDVHVEVDRGGDLAEVLREMVEDFFAGHAEPPIRTDTPSVRGRLALVQ
;
A
#
# COMPACT_ATOMS: atom_id res chain seq x y z
N MET A 1 -35.80 35.37 -18.11
CA MET A 1 -34.94 35.33 -16.90
C MET A 1 -35.02 33.94 -16.30
N THR A 2 -33.90 33.26 -16.08
CA THR A 2 -33.92 31.89 -15.49
C THR A 2 -34.19 31.99 -13.99
N ASN A 3 -35.13 31.19 -13.49
CA ASN A 3 -35.49 31.19 -12.07
C ASN A 3 -34.26 30.77 -11.22
N PRO A 4 -33.89 31.54 -10.18
CA PRO A 4 -32.82 31.17 -9.26
C PRO A 4 -32.94 29.76 -8.65
N PHE A 5 -34.16 29.24 -8.48
CA PHE A 5 -34.41 27.88 -8.02
C PHE A 5 -33.99 26.83 -9.06
N ASP A 6 -34.21 27.07 -10.36
CA ASP A 6 -33.78 26.18 -11.44
C ASP A 6 -32.25 26.13 -11.55
N ILE A 7 -31.58 27.23 -11.25
CA ILE A 7 -30.11 27.28 -11.18
C ILE A 7 -29.61 26.40 -10.02
N LYS A 8 -30.17 26.56 -8.81
CA LYS A 8 -29.82 25.75 -7.64
C LYS A 8 -30.07 24.26 -7.86
N ASN A 9 -31.20 23.90 -8.46
CA ASN A 9 -31.56 22.50 -8.73
C ASN A 9 -30.61 21.85 -9.75
N ARG A 10 -30.27 22.56 -10.84
CA ARG A 10 -29.29 22.07 -11.83
C ARG A 10 -27.90 21.91 -11.23
N PHE A 11 -27.48 22.83 -10.37
CA PHE A 11 -26.18 22.71 -9.69
C PHE A 11 -26.14 21.50 -8.75
N ARG A 12 -27.17 21.29 -7.93
CA ARG A 12 -27.29 20.09 -7.06
C ARG A 12 -27.28 18.80 -7.87
N ALA A 13 -27.98 18.76 -9.00
CA ALA A 13 -27.99 17.59 -9.87
C ALA A 13 -26.60 17.29 -10.44
N ARG A 14 -25.86 18.32 -10.87
CA ARG A 14 -24.48 18.17 -11.36
C ARG A 14 -23.53 17.69 -10.27
N LEU A 15 -23.63 18.21 -9.05
CA LEU A 15 -22.83 17.73 -7.91
C LEU A 15 -23.09 16.25 -7.64
N ARG A 16 -24.36 15.85 -7.53
CA ARG A 16 -24.73 14.43 -7.32
C ARG A 16 -24.23 13.53 -8.44
N ALA A 17 -24.28 13.99 -9.69
CA ALA A 17 -23.75 13.24 -10.83
C ALA A 17 -22.22 13.08 -10.75
N ALA A 18 -21.50 14.13 -10.35
CA ALA A 18 -20.06 14.07 -10.15
C ALA A 18 -19.68 13.13 -9.00
N ASP A 19 -20.40 13.17 -7.87
CA ASP A 19 -20.18 12.28 -6.73
C ASP A 19 -20.44 10.81 -7.11
N ALA A 20 -21.53 10.55 -7.83
CA ALA A 20 -21.86 9.22 -8.33
C ALA A 20 -20.78 8.69 -9.27
N GLN A 21 -20.25 9.53 -10.16
CA GLN A 21 -19.17 9.16 -11.06
C GLN A 21 -17.88 8.85 -10.28
N LYS A 22 -17.51 9.69 -9.31
CA LYS A 22 -16.34 9.44 -8.45
C LYS A 22 -16.46 8.10 -7.72
N ASN A 23 -17.63 7.81 -7.15
CA ASN A 23 -17.86 6.55 -6.43
C ASN A 23 -17.77 5.33 -7.35
N ARG A 24 -18.26 5.42 -8.59
CA ARG A 24 -18.10 4.35 -9.58
C ARG A 24 -16.64 4.10 -9.93
N VAL A 25 -15.88 5.16 -10.16
CA VAL A 25 -14.43 5.05 -10.46
C VAL A 25 -13.69 4.42 -9.29
N ARG A 26 -13.95 4.85 -8.05
CA ARG A 26 -13.33 4.25 -6.85
C ARG A 26 -13.71 2.78 -6.67
N ALA A 27 -14.96 2.40 -6.96
CA ALA A 27 -15.39 1.00 -6.88
C ALA A 27 -14.69 0.13 -7.94
N GLN A 28 -14.55 0.63 -9.17
CA GLN A 28 -13.83 -0.06 -10.23
C GLN A 28 -12.34 -0.18 -9.90
N LEU A 29 -11.72 0.91 -9.44
CA LEU A 29 -10.34 0.92 -9.01
C LEU A 29 -10.09 -0.10 -7.90
N LEU A 30 -10.97 -0.17 -6.89
CA LEU A 30 -10.89 -1.16 -5.82
C LEU A 30 -10.98 -2.58 -6.36
N GLN A 31 -11.91 -2.86 -7.28
CA GLN A 31 -12.05 -4.18 -7.89
C GLN A 31 -10.79 -4.59 -8.65
N GLU A 32 -10.25 -3.69 -9.47
CA GLU A 32 -9.02 -3.95 -10.24
C GLU A 32 -7.81 -4.11 -9.32
N GLY A 33 -7.68 -3.25 -8.31
CA GLY A 33 -6.57 -3.31 -7.36
C GLY A 33 -6.61 -4.54 -6.47
N THR A 34 -7.77 -4.94 -5.96
CA THR A 34 -7.93 -6.20 -5.22
C THR A 34 -7.49 -7.39 -6.06
N ARG A 35 -7.84 -7.42 -7.36
CA ARG A 35 -7.40 -8.47 -8.27
C ARG A 35 -5.89 -8.43 -8.52
N ALA A 36 -5.31 -7.26 -8.73
CA ALA A 36 -3.88 -7.08 -8.96
C ALA A 36 -3.04 -7.49 -7.74
N LEU A 37 -3.54 -7.20 -6.53
CA LEU A 37 -2.86 -7.49 -5.27
C LEU A 37 -3.13 -8.91 -4.74
N THR A 38 -3.99 -9.69 -5.41
CA THR A 38 -4.36 -11.06 -4.99
C THR A 38 -3.14 -11.95 -4.72
N PRO A 39 -2.13 -12.05 -5.61
CA PRO A 39 -0.97 -12.92 -5.36
C PRO A 39 -0.21 -12.58 -4.08
N ILE A 40 -0.16 -11.29 -3.76
CA ILE A 40 0.56 -10.77 -2.59
C ILE A 40 -0.23 -11.06 -1.32
N THR A 41 -1.54 -10.77 -1.33
CA THR A 41 -2.41 -11.06 -0.18
C THR A 41 -2.50 -12.55 0.10
N GLU A 42 -2.59 -13.39 -0.93
CA GLU A 42 -2.64 -14.85 -0.78
C GLU A 42 -1.34 -15.39 -0.17
N ALA A 43 -0.17 -14.95 -0.66
CA ALA A 43 1.12 -15.37 -0.09
C ALA A 43 1.25 -14.99 1.39
N LEU A 44 0.89 -13.75 1.76
CA LEU A 44 0.94 -13.29 3.14
C LEU A 44 -0.06 -14.01 4.04
N THR A 45 -1.25 -14.33 3.53
CA THR A 45 -2.24 -15.14 4.27
C THR A 45 -1.74 -16.55 4.52
N LEU A 46 -1.17 -17.22 3.51
CA LEU A 46 -0.60 -18.55 3.67
C LEU A 46 0.53 -18.57 4.71
N MET A 47 1.39 -17.55 4.70
CA MET A 47 2.44 -17.44 5.72
C MET A 47 1.87 -17.22 7.11
N ALA A 48 0.79 -16.43 7.24
CA ALA A 48 0.11 -16.24 8.52
C ALA A 48 -0.49 -17.56 9.04
N GLU A 49 -1.11 -18.34 8.17
CA GLU A 49 -1.66 -19.67 8.48
C GLU A 49 -0.56 -20.62 8.99
N VAL A 50 0.60 -20.67 8.31
CA VAL A 50 1.74 -21.50 8.74
C VAL A 50 2.21 -21.13 10.15
N LEU A 51 2.32 -19.84 10.48
CA LEU A 51 2.73 -19.39 11.82
C LEU A 51 1.73 -19.84 12.90
N GLU A 52 0.43 -19.82 12.58
CA GLU A 52 -0.63 -20.29 13.47
C GLU A 52 -0.61 -21.83 13.62
N GLU A 53 -0.40 -22.58 12.53
CA GLU A 53 -0.35 -24.05 12.52
C GLU A 53 0.86 -24.60 13.30
N ASP A 54 2.04 -23.99 13.11
CA ASP A 54 3.28 -24.40 13.78
C ASP A 54 3.35 -23.94 15.25
N GLY A 55 2.34 -23.21 15.73
CA GLY A 55 2.24 -22.78 17.11
C GLY A 55 3.34 -21.80 17.50
N ILE A 56 3.78 -20.94 16.58
CA ILE A 56 4.73 -19.87 16.88
C ILE A 56 4.00 -18.81 17.71
N GLU A 57 3.98 -18.99 19.04
CA GLU A 57 3.18 -18.19 20.00
C GLU A 57 3.39 -16.68 19.91
N HIS A 58 4.47 -16.24 19.26
CA HIS A 58 4.83 -14.84 19.16
C HIS A 58 5.06 -14.33 17.75
N GLY A 59 4.88 -15.16 16.73
CA GLY A 59 4.97 -14.75 15.33
C GLY A 59 3.60 -14.42 14.78
N ARG A 60 3.38 -13.19 14.32
CA ARG A 60 2.09 -12.78 13.75
C ARG A 60 2.24 -11.95 12.50
N ILE A 61 1.42 -12.25 11.50
CA ILE A 61 1.25 -11.42 10.31
C ILE A 61 -0.18 -10.88 10.32
N VAL A 62 -0.33 -9.56 10.30
CA VAL A 62 -1.63 -8.89 10.20
C VAL A 62 -1.71 -8.17 8.86
N CYS A 63 -2.60 -8.64 7.99
CA CYS A 63 -2.85 -8.02 6.69
C CYS A 63 -4.16 -7.23 6.71
N SER A 64 -4.13 -5.97 6.28
CA SER A 64 -5.33 -5.17 6.07
C SER A 64 -6.08 -5.63 4.82
N SER A 65 -7.40 -5.46 4.79
CA SER A 65 -8.14 -5.59 3.54
C SER A 65 -7.72 -4.48 2.56
N PRO A 66 -7.72 -4.73 1.24
CA PRO A 66 -7.47 -3.69 0.24
C PRO A 66 -8.47 -2.54 0.40
N GLU A 67 -7.98 -1.31 0.42
CA GLU A 67 -8.81 -0.11 0.52
C GLU A 67 -8.31 1.01 -0.40
N VAL A 68 -9.21 1.88 -0.86
CA VAL A 68 -8.82 3.06 -1.67
C VAL A 68 -8.41 4.20 -0.75
N ASP A 69 -7.17 4.64 -0.82
CA ASP A 69 -6.64 5.73 -0.03
C ASP A 69 -7.14 7.11 -0.51
N ARG A 70 -6.57 8.18 0.06
CA ARG A 70 -6.94 9.57 -0.24
C ARG A 70 -6.44 10.05 -1.60
N ASP A 71 -5.42 9.38 -2.12
CA ASP A 71 -4.74 9.72 -3.38
C ASP A 71 -5.21 8.80 -4.52
N ASP A 72 -6.32 8.07 -4.31
CA ASP A 72 -6.91 7.13 -5.26
C ASP A 72 -5.95 5.99 -5.64
N PHE A 73 -5.19 5.47 -4.66
CA PHE A 73 -4.50 4.18 -4.74
C PHE A 73 -5.25 3.11 -3.95
N VAL A 74 -5.22 1.87 -4.42
CA VAL A 74 -5.63 0.72 -3.62
C VAL A 74 -4.43 0.28 -2.78
N SER A 75 -4.54 0.32 -1.47
CA SER A 75 -3.45 -0.05 -0.56
C SER A 75 -3.77 -1.28 0.28
N VAL A 76 -2.75 -2.10 0.50
CA VAL A 76 -2.71 -3.17 1.50
C VAL A 76 -1.51 -2.90 2.42
N THR A 77 -1.72 -3.02 3.72
CA THR A 77 -0.64 -2.99 4.71
C THR A 77 -0.51 -4.39 5.31
N ALA A 78 0.72 -4.90 5.38
CA ALA A 78 1.06 -6.07 6.16
C ALA A 78 1.98 -5.66 7.32
N THR A 79 1.63 -6.08 8.53
CA THR A 79 2.43 -5.88 9.74
C THR A 79 2.92 -7.23 10.23
N LEU A 80 4.23 -7.41 10.26
CA LEU A 80 4.91 -8.57 10.86
C LEU A 80 5.27 -8.24 12.30
N GLN A 81 5.02 -9.15 13.22
CA GLN A 81 5.36 -9.03 14.64
C GLN A 81 6.09 -10.30 15.06
N ASP A 82 7.27 -10.15 15.64
CA ASP A 82 8.03 -11.26 16.23
C ASP A 82 7.88 -11.33 17.76
N GLY A 83 8.45 -12.38 18.36
CA GLY A 83 8.38 -12.59 19.82
C GLY A 83 9.29 -11.74 20.68
N SER A 84 10.03 -10.84 20.06
CA SER A 84 10.82 -9.81 20.71
C SER A 84 10.16 -8.43 20.61
N ASP A 85 8.89 -8.38 20.20
CA ASP A 85 8.11 -7.15 20.02
C ASP A 85 8.68 -6.25 18.89
N HIS A 86 9.47 -6.84 17.96
CA HIS A 86 9.84 -6.13 16.75
C HIS A 86 8.65 -6.13 15.79
N GLU A 87 8.33 -4.94 15.30
CA GLU A 87 7.28 -4.73 14.32
C GLU A 87 7.90 -4.26 13.01
N HIS A 88 7.59 -4.97 11.92
CA HIS A 88 7.97 -4.59 10.57
C HIS A 88 6.73 -4.35 9.71
N ARG A 89 6.70 -3.23 8.99
CA ARG A 89 5.53 -2.82 8.21
C ARG A 89 5.86 -2.76 6.72
N ILE A 90 5.08 -3.48 5.94
CA ILE A 90 5.12 -3.50 4.48
C ILE A 90 3.87 -2.80 3.97
N ILE A 91 4.02 -1.89 3.00
CA ILE A 91 2.89 -1.22 2.35
C ILE A 91 2.97 -1.51 0.86
N VAL A 92 1.88 -2.04 0.32
CA VAL A 92 1.72 -2.34 -1.10
C VAL A 92 0.60 -1.46 -1.65
N LYS A 93 0.87 -0.74 -2.74
CA LYS A 93 -0.08 0.16 -3.40
C LYS A 93 -0.25 -0.21 -4.86
N TYR A 94 -1.49 -0.26 -5.32
CA TYR A 94 -1.86 -0.37 -6.73
C TYR A 94 -2.52 0.94 -7.18
N GLY A 95 -2.08 1.47 -8.31
CA GLY A 95 -2.83 2.53 -8.98
C GLY A 95 -2.05 3.27 -10.05
N PRO A 96 -2.64 4.35 -10.59
CA PRO A 96 -2.13 5.01 -11.77
C PRO A 96 -0.86 5.79 -11.48
N VAL A 97 0.17 5.53 -12.28
CA VAL A 97 1.37 6.35 -12.36
C VAL A 97 1.19 7.45 -13.41
N LEU A 98 1.90 8.57 -13.25
CA LEU A 98 2.01 9.62 -14.26
C LEU A 98 2.38 8.99 -15.61
N GLY A 99 1.45 8.94 -16.58
CA GLY A 99 1.64 8.23 -17.85
C GLY A 99 0.56 7.21 -18.19
N GLY A 100 -0.40 6.96 -17.30
CA GLY A 100 -1.67 6.30 -17.63
C GLY A 100 -1.66 4.77 -17.55
N ARG A 101 -0.61 4.17 -17.00
CA ARG A 101 -0.57 2.74 -16.64
C ARG A 101 -0.62 2.58 -15.13
N ASN A 102 -1.26 1.52 -14.67
CA ASN A 102 -1.26 1.16 -13.26
C ASN A 102 -0.01 0.33 -12.95
N PHE A 103 0.54 0.53 -11.75
CA PHE A 103 1.69 -0.21 -11.24
C PHE A 103 1.41 -0.65 -9.81
N ILE A 104 2.20 -1.60 -9.34
CA ILE A 104 2.27 -1.98 -7.94
C ILE A 104 3.52 -1.31 -7.36
N ALA A 105 3.36 -0.47 -6.34
CA ALA A 105 4.45 0.10 -5.57
C ALA A 105 4.55 -0.58 -4.22
N VAL A 106 5.76 -0.91 -3.78
CA VAL A 106 6.02 -1.52 -2.48
C VAL A 106 7.00 -0.71 -1.66
N THR A 107 6.71 -0.58 -0.38
CA THR A 107 7.54 0.09 0.62
C THR A 107 7.71 -0.78 1.87
N GLY A 108 8.76 -0.51 2.64
CA GLY A 108 9.09 -1.30 3.83
C GLY A 108 9.86 -2.57 3.50
N LEU A 109 10.58 -2.61 2.38
CA LEU A 109 11.54 -3.67 2.09
C LEU A 109 12.93 -3.31 2.57
N GLY A 110 13.69 -4.30 3.04
CA GLY A 110 15.12 -4.18 3.26
C GLY A 110 15.89 -3.86 1.97
N ALA A 111 17.11 -3.32 2.10
CA ALA A 111 17.93 -2.91 0.95
C ALA A 111 18.18 -4.05 -0.04
N GLU A 112 18.45 -5.26 0.46
CA GLU A 112 18.68 -6.46 -0.36
C GLU A 112 17.47 -6.81 -1.25
N TYR A 113 16.26 -6.84 -0.67
CA TYR A 113 15.04 -7.15 -1.42
C TYR A 113 14.67 -6.04 -2.40
N ASN A 114 14.97 -4.77 -2.07
CA ASN A 114 14.82 -3.66 -3.01
C ASN A 114 15.69 -3.85 -4.24
N GLU A 115 16.97 -4.20 -4.08
CA GLU A 115 17.89 -4.42 -5.21
C GLU A 115 17.43 -5.57 -6.12
N ARG A 116 16.90 -6.65 -5.52
CA ARG A 116 16.33 -7.77 -6.27
C ARG A 116 15.09 -7.38 -7.07
N LEU A 117 14.21 -6.57 -6.51
CA LEU A 117 13.06 -6.05 -7.25
C LEU A 117 13.46 -5.03 -8.31
N VAL A 118 14.49 -4.21 -8.09
CA VAL A 118 15.04 -3.28 -9.09
C VAL A 118 15.49 -4.02 -10.34
N ALA A 119 16.08 -5.22 -10.20
CA ALA A 119 16.41 -6.09 -11.33
C ALA A 119 15.18 -6.59 -12.11
N LEU A 120 13.99 -6.54 -11.48
CA LEU A 120 12.70 -6.92 -12.05
C LEU A 120 11.92 -5.71 -12.62
N VAL A 121 12.44 -4.48 -12.49
CA VAL A 121 11.79 -3.30 -13.05
C VAL A 121 12.12 -3.17 -14.54
N SER A 122 11.11 -3.25 -15.40
CA SER A 122 11.25 -2.85 -16.80
C SER A 122 11.42 -1.33 -16.86
N SER A 123 12.45 -0.90 -17.60
CA SER A 123 12.93 0.49 -17.76
C SER A 123 11.87 1.59 -17.55
N ALA A 124 12.17 2.51 -16.64
CA ALA A 124 11.53 3.81 -16.44
C ALA A 124 10.05 3.77 -16.03
N ALA A 125 9.75 3.28 -14.81
CA ALA A 125 8.52 3.64 -14.14
C ALA A 125 8.62 5.10 -13.62
N PRO A 126 7.75 6.02 -14.07
CA PRO A 126 7.68 7.36 -13.48
C PRO A 126 7.32 7.24 -12.01
N GLY A 127 7.92 8.04 -11.13
CA GLY A 127 7.52 8.03 -9.72
C GLY A 127 6.02 8.31 -9.61
N LEU A 128 5.32 7.53 -8.78
CA LEU A 128 3.99 7.89 -8.31
C LEU A 128 4.06 9.34 -7.82
N GLY A 129 3.34 10.24 -8.49
CA GLY A 129 3.46 11.67 -8.24
C GLY A 129 3.22 11.96 -6.76
N ARG A 130 4.32 12.19 -6.02
CA ARG A 130 4.46 12.49 -4.58
C ARG A 130 4.94 11.38 -3.64
N SER A 131 5.25 10.17 -4.10
CA SER A 131 6.05 9.27 -3.26
C SER A 131 7.52 9.72 -3.26
N VAL A 132 7.92 10.40 -2.18
CA VAL A 132 9.33 10.65 -1.85
C VAL A 132 9.70 9.54 -0.86
N GLY A 133 10.13 8.40 -1.37
CA GLY A 133 10.47 7.23 -0.56
C GLY A 133 11.05 6.11 -1.44
N ASN A 134 11.73 5.14 -0.83
CA ASN A 134 12.37 3.98 -1.47
C ASN A 134 11.37 3.00 -2.12
N ASP A 135 10.36 3.50 -2.82
CA ASP A 135 9.26 2.71 -3.37
C ASP A 135 9.73 2.01 -4.65
N VAL A 136 9.68 0.67 -4.63
CA VAL A 136 9.97 -0.12 -5.83
C VAL A 136 8.69 -0.31 -6.62
N HIS A 137 8.74 0.01 -7.91
CA HIS A 137 7.59 -0.03 -8.82
C HIS A 137 7.66 -1.27 -9.71
N VAL A 138 6.62 -2.08 -9.69
CA VAL A 138 6.51 -3.35 -10.40
C VAL A 138 5.31 -3.31 -11.33
N GLU A 139 5.44 -3.89 -12.53
CA GLU A 139 4.32 -4.03 -13.46
C GLU A 139 3.25 -4.99 -12.89
N VAL A 140 1.98 -4.77 -13.25
CA VAL A 140 0.84 -5.49 -12.64
C VAL A 140 0.88 -6.99 -12.93
N ASP A 141 1.38 -7.39 -14.09
CA ASP A 141 1.57 -8.78 -14.49
C ASP A 141 2.70 -9.49 -13.72
N ARG A 142 3.58 -8.73 -13.08
CA ARG A 142 4.68 -9.22 -12.23
C ARG A 142 4.32 -9.33 -10.76
N GLY A 143 3.03 -9.25 -10.41
CA GLY A 143 2.56 -9.41 -9.03
C GLY A 143 2.99 -10.73 -8.38
N GLY A 144 3.16 -11.80 -9.15
CA GLY A 144 3.68 -13.08 -8.66
C GLY A 144 5.16 -13.02 -8.26
N ASP A 145 6.01 -12.37 -9.06
CA ASP A 145 7.43 -12.19 -8.73
C ASP A 145 7.60 -11.37 -7.44
N LEU A 146 6.77 -10.35 -7.26
CA LEU A 146 6.73 -9.55 -6.04
C LEU A 146 6.27 -10.38 -4.83
N ALA A 147 5.28 -11.26 -5.01
CA ALA A 147 4.82 -12.15 -3.94
C ALA A 147 5.95 -13.10 -3.48
N GLU A 148 6.76 -13.63 -4.39
CA GLU A 148 7.92 -14.46 -4.04
C GLU A 148 8.99 -13.68 -3.25
N VAL A 149 9.33 -12.47 -3.67
CA VAL A 149 10.30 -11.64 -2.93
C VAL A 149 9.76 -11.28 -1.54
N LEU A 150 8.47 -10.98 -1.42
CA LEU A 150 7.83 -10.73 -0.13
C LEU A 150 7.82 -11.97 0.75
N ARG A 151 7.58 -13.16 0.18
CA ARG A 151 7.65 -14.44 0.90
C ARG A 151 9.02 -14.64 1.51
N GLU A 152 10.09 -14.54 0.71
CA GLU A 152 11.46 -14.70 1.20
C GLU A 152 11.81 -13.68 2.29
N MET A 153 11.41 -12.41 2.13
CA MET A 153 11.62 -11.38 3.15
C MET A 153 10.92 -11.69 4.47
N VAL A 154 9.69 -12.22 4.42
CA VAL A 154 8.93 -12.62 5.60
C VAL A 154 9.56 -13.84 6.27
N GLU A 155 10.00 -14.83 5.50
CA GLU A 155 10.73 -15.99 6.00
C GLU A 155 12.00 -15.56 6.75
N ASP A 156 12.80 -14.67 6.16
CA ASP A 156 14.02 -14.16 6.77
C ASP A 156 13.74 -13.32 8.03
N PHE A 157 12.63 -12.59 8.08
CA PHE A 157 12.19 -11.87 9.28
C PHE A 157 11.93 -12.84 10.44
N PHE A 158 11.15 -13.90 10.22
CA PHE A 158 10.85 -14.87 11.27
C PHE A 158 12.00 -15.82 11.60
N ALA A 159 12.92 -16.05 10.66
CA ALA A 159 14.17 -16.78 10.92
C ALA A 159 15.21 -15.96 11.70
N GLY A 160 14.98 -14.66 11.91
CA GLY A 160 15.92 -13.75 12.58
C GLY A 160 17.12 -13.37 11.71
N HIS A 161 16.99 -13.49 10.39
CA HIS A 161 18.00 -13.13 9.40
C HIS A 161 17.82 -11.70 8.86
N ALA A 162 16.62 -11.11 8.98
CA ALA A 162 16.37 -9.74 8.58
C ALA A 162 16.49 -8.75 9.75
N GLU A 163 17.43 -7.81 9.66
CA GLU A 163 17.52 -6.68 10.60
C GLU A 163 16.35 -5.72 10.35
N PRO A 164 15.50 -5.41 11.35
CA PRO A 164 14.36 -4.53 11.13
C PRO A 164 14.86 -3.14 10.72
N PRO A 165 14.31 -2.51 9.67
CA PRO A 165 14.69 -1.15 9.32
C PRO A 165 14.41 -0.25 10.52
N ILE A 166 15.43 0.53 10.89
CA ILE A 166 15.33 1.55 11.94
C ILE A 166 14.09 2.39 11.65
N ARG A 167 13.13 2.37 12.58
CA ARG A 167 11.96 3.27 12.58
C ARG A 167 12.47 4.70 12.43
N THR A 168 12.40 5.27 11.23
CA THR A 168 12.35 6.72 11.09
C THR A 168 10.92 7.13 11.42
N ASP A 169 10.59 7.09 12.71
CA ASP A 169 9.45 7.82 13.24
C ASP A 169 9.66 9.29 12.85
N THR A 170 8.95 9.76 11.84
CA THR A 170 8.77 11.21 11.67
C THR A 170 8.06 11.70 12.93
N PRO A 171 8.69 12.53 13.79
CA PRO A 171 7.99 13.03 14.95
C PRO A 171 6.87 13.93 14.46
N SER A 172 5.66 13.63 14.91
CA SER A 172 4.52 14.51 14.82
C SER A 172 4.85 15.84 15.51
N VAL A 173 5.29 16.85 14.77
CA VAL A 173 5.36 18.22 15.31
C VAL A 173 3.96 18.83 15.27
N ARG A 174 3.14 18.39 16.21
CA ARG A 174 1.98 19.15 16.71
C ARG A 174 1.96 19.07 18.23
N GLY A 175 2.74 19.96 18.84
CA GLY A 175 2.73 20.22 20.27
C GLY A 175 3.09 21.68 20.52
N ARG A 176 2.08 22.49 20.84
CA ARG A 176 2.20 23.84 21.37
C ARG A 176 3.23 23.89 22.51
N LEU A 177 4.09 24.90 22.51
CA LEU A 177 4.46 25.60 23.73
C LEU A 177 4.35 27.10 23.47
N ALA A 178 3.52 27.73 24.29
CA ALA A 178 3.44 29.16 24.46
C ALA A 178 4.54 29.63 25.44
N LEU A 179 4.86 30.92 25.32
CA LEU A 179 5.36 31.86 26.32
C LEU A 179 6.87 32.00 26.58
N VAL A 180 7.21 33.29 26.78
CA VAL A 180 8.41 33.94 27.39
C VAL A 180 9.53 34.19 26.36
N GLN A 181 9.90 35.44 25.99
CA GLN A 181 9.88 36.75 26.66
C GLN A 181 9.30 37.87 25.79
#